data_AF-C0Z2W0-F1
#
_entry.id   AF-C0Z2W0-F1
#
_cell.length_a   1.000
_cell.length_b   1.000
_cell.length_c   1.000
_cell.angle_alpha   90.00
_cell.angle_beta   90.00
_cell.angle_gamma   90.00
#
_symmetry.space_group_name_H-M   'P 1'
#
loop_
_entity.id
_entity.type
_entity.pdbx_description
1 polymer ?
#
loop_
_entity_poly.entity_id
_entity_poly.type
_entity_poly.pdbx_seq_one_letter_code
_entity_poly.pdbx_strand_id
1 'polypeptide(L)'
;MEWRSLPVELQEEILSRVPAKYLARLRSTSKQWNALSKTGSFAKKHSANATKEPLIIMLKDSRVYLASVNLHGVHNNVAQSFELGSRLYLKDPHISNVFHCDGLLLLCSIKENTLEVWNPCSGEAKLIKPRHSYYK
;
A
#
# COMPACT_ATOMS: atom_id res chain seq x y z
N MET A 1 -22.63 -4.91 -24.35
CA MET A 1 -22.22 -6.02 -23.45
C MET A 1 -22.17 -5.46 -22.05
N GLU A 2 -23.07 -5.88 -21.17
CA GLU A 2 -23.25 -5.30 -19.83
C GLU A 2 -22.12 -5.78 -18.91
N TRP A 3 -21.23 -4.90 -18.44
CA TRP A 3 -20.16 -5.28 -17.50
C TRP A 3 -20.67 -6.03 -16.25
N ARG A 4 -21.90 -5.70 -15.82
CA ARG A 4 -22.53 -6.28 -14.63
C ARG A 4 -22.93 -7.75 -14.80
N SER A 5 -23.03 -8.26 -16.02
CA SER A 5 -23.38 -9.66 -16.27
C SER A 5 -22.17 -10.59 -16.28
N LEU A 6 -20.94 -10.05 -16.18
CA LEU A 6 -19.73 -10.86 -16.06
C LEU A 6 -19.64 -11.52 -14.68
N PRO A 7 -19.23 -12.80 -14.59
CA PRO A 7 -18.82 -13.43 -13.33
C PRO A 7 -17.80 -12.58 -12.55
N VAL A 8 -17.92 -12.59 -11.22
CA VAL A 8 -17.04 -11.82 -10.31
C VAL A 8 -15.57 -12.15 -10.55
N GLU A 9 -15.24 -13.41 -10.82
CA GLU A 9 -13.88 -13.86 -11.08
C GLU A 9 -13.24 -13.18 -12.30
N LEU A 10 -14.02 -13.01 -13.38
CA LEU A 10 -13.58 -12.32 -14.60
C LEU A 10 -13.46 -10.82 -14.37
N GLN A 11 -14.38 -10.23 -13.59
CA GLN A 11 -14.25 -8.82 -13.20
C GLN A 11 -12.97 -8.58 -12.39
N GLU A 12 -12.66 -9.46 -11.44
CA GLU A 12 -11.40 -9.41 -10.69
C GLU A 12 -10.19 -9.57 -11.59
N GLU A 13 -10.20 -10.50 -12.53
CA GLU A 13 -9.09 -10.73 -13.46
C GLU A 13 -8.81 -9.49 -14.31
N ILE A 14 -9.85 -8.90 -14.91
CA ILE A 14 -9.70 -7.70 -15.73
C ILE A 14 -9.20 -6.52 -14.89
N LEU A 15 -9.85 -6.26 -13.74
CA LEU A 15 -9.46 -5.15 -12.87
C LEU A 15 -8.06 -5.35 -12.27
N SER A 16 -7.63 -6.59 -12.05
CA SER A 16 -6.29 -6.89 -11.51
C SER A 16 -5.15 -6.46 -12.43
N ARG A 17 -5.42 -6.29 -13.73
CA ARG A 17 -4.44 -5.81 -14.73
C ARG A 17 -4.37 -4.28 -14.81
N VAL A 18 -5.29 -3.57 -14.16
CA VAL A 18 -5.33 -2.10 -14.17
C VAL A 18 -4.36 -1.56 -13.12
N PRO A 19 -3.50 -0.57 -13.46
CA PRO A 19 -2.61 0.04 -12.47
C PRO A 19 -3.36 0.66 -11.29
N ALA A 20 -2.78 0.56 -10.08
CA ALA A 20 -3.41 0.99 -8.83
C ALA A 20 -3.93 2.45 -8.86
N LYS A 21 -3.19 3.34 -9.53
CA LYS A 21 -3.54 4.76 -9.68
C LYS A 21 -4.91 4.96 -10.36
N TYR A 22 -5.21 4.17 -11.38
CA TYR A 22 -6.49 4.25 -12.10
C TYR A 22 -7.60 3.52 -11.33
N LEU A 23 -7.28 2.38 -10.70
CA LEU A 23 -8.22 1.67 -9.83
C LEU A 23 -8.74 2.54 -8.69
N ALA A 24 -7.88 3.38 -8.08
CA ALA A 24 -8.31 4.32 -7.04
C ALA A 24 -9.44 5.25 -7.51
N ARG A 25 -9.41 5.69 -8.78
CA ARG A 25 -10.49 6.50 -9.39
C ARG A 25 -11.72 5.66 -9.72
N LEU A 26 -11.54 4.43 -10.20
CA LEU A 26 -12.67 3.53 -10.51
C LEU A 26 -13.48 3.18 -9.24
N ARG A 27 -12.83 3.14 -8.07
CA ARG A 27 -13.52 2.92 -6.80
C ARG A 27 -14.52 4.03 -6.45
N SER A 28 -14.30 5.27 -6.89
CA SER A 28 -15.24 6.37 -6.59
C SER A 28 -16.46 6.40 -7.53
N THR A 29 -16.41 5.69 -8.67
CA THR A 29 -17.51 5.70 -9.65
C THR A 29 -18.52 4.57 -9.44
N SER A 30 -18.17 3.52 -8.69
CA SER A 30 -19.01 2.34 -8.54
C SER A 30 -18.87 1.68 -7.17
N LYS A 31 -20.02 1.48 -6.48
CA LYS A 31 -20.08 0.74 -5.21
C LYS A 31 -19.60 -0.71 -5.36
N GLN A 32 -19.96 -1.34 -6.48
CA GLN A 32 -19.56 -2.72 -6.78
C GLN A 32 -18.05 -2.83 -6.95
N TRP A 33 -17.42 -1.92 -7.69
CA TRP A 33 -15.98 -1.92 -7.89
C TRP A 33 -15.22 -1.58 -6.61
N ASN A 34 -15.76 -0.66 -5.81
CA ASN A 34 -15.20 -0.38 -4.49
C ASN A 34 -15.24 -1.63 -3.58
N ALA A 35 -16.35 -2.36 -3.55
CA ALA A 35 -16.46 -3.60 -2.78
C ALA A 35 -15.49 -4.68 -3.28
N LEU A 36 -15.43 -4.91 -4.61
CA LEU A 36 -14.54 -5.89 -5.22
C LEU A 36 -13.07 -5.57 -4.98
N SER A 37 -12.68 -4.29 -5.02
CA SER A 37 -11.29 -3.88 -4.74
C SER A 37 -10.82 -4.17 -3.31
N LYS A 38 -11.76 -4.42 -2.38
CA LYS A 38 -11.46 -4.72 -0.98
C LYS A 38 -11.40 -6.23 -0.69
N THR A 39 -11.68 -7.09 -1.67
CA THR A 39 -11.61 -8.54 -1.47
C THR A 39 -10.17 -9.02 -1.40
N GLY A 40 -9.90 -10.02 -0.56
CA GLY A 40 -8.56 -10.62 -0.46
C GLY A 40 -8.12 -11.33 -1.74
N SER A 41 -9.05 -11.91 -2.49
CA SER A 41 -8.79 -12.54 -3.81
C SER A 41 -8.30 -11.51 -4.83
N PHE A 42 -8.97 -10.36 -4.90
CA PHE A 42 -8.56 -9.27 -5.77
C PHE A 42 -7.18 -8.73 -5.39
N ALA A 43 -6.94 -8.46 -4.10
CA ALA A 43 -5.65 -7.95 -3.62
C ALA A 43 -4.48 -8.87 -4.02
N LYS A 44 -4.66 -10.19 -3.92
CA LYS A 44 -3.66 -11.18 -4.35
C LYS A 44 -3.41 -11.13 -5.86
N LYS A 45 -4.47 -11.14 -6.67
CA LYS A 45 -4.34 -11.08 -8.15
C LYS A 45 -3.71 -9.77 -8.62
N HIS A 46 -4.13 -8.65 -8.04
CA HIS A 46 -3.63 -7.32 -8.40
C HIS A 46 -2.15 -7.16 -8.02
N SER A 47 -1.75 -7.63 -6.82
CA SER A 47 -0.36 -7.64 -6.39
C SER A 47 0.53 -8.51 -7.30
N ALA A 48 0.05 -9.68 -7.74
CA ALA A 48 0.78 -10.53 -8.67
C ALA A 48 1.00 -9.88 -10.06
N ASN A 49 0.07 -9.02 -10.48
CA ASN A 49 0.14 -8.29 -11.75
C ASN A 49 0.81 -6.92 -11.64
N ALA A 50 1.17 -6.46 -10.44
CA ALA A 50 1.75 -5.14 -10.24
C ALA A 50 3.16 -5.07 -10.82
N THR A 51 3.45 -3.98 -11.53
CA THR A 51 4.81 -3.67 -11.98
C THR A 51 5.71 -3.53 -10.76
N LYS A 52 6.77 -4.34 -10.69
CA LYS A 52 7.75 -4.34 -9.60
C LYS A 52 8.71 -3.16 -9.75
N GLU A 53 8.19 -1.95 -9.67
CA GLU A 53 9.05 -0.79 -9.44
C GLU A 53 9.51 -0.82 -7.97
N PRO A 54 10.82 -0.68 -7.70
CA PRO A 54 11.33 -0.69 -6.33
C PRO A 54 10.92 0.62 -5.63
N LEU A 55 9.77 0.54 -4.96
CA LEU A 55 9.32 1.58 -4.03
C LEU A 55 9.91 1.29 -2.65
N ILE A 56 10.54 2.30 -2.07
CA ILE A 56 11.12 2.27 -0.74
C ILE A 56 10.21 3.04 0.20
N ILE A 57 9.92 2.44 1.36
CA ILE A 57 9.26 3.13 2.47
C ILE A 57 10.35 3.75 3.33
N MET A 58 10.29 5.06 3.51
CA MET A 58 11.27 5.83 4.26
C MET A 58 10.58 6.55 5.42
N LEU A 59 11.20 6.50 6.60
CA LEU A 59 10.81 7.31 7.74
C LEU A 59 11.78 8.47 7.89
N LYS A 60 11.27 9.70 7.88
CA LYS A 60 12.05 10.93 8.09
C LYS A 60 11.24 11.90 8.92
N ASP A 61 11.84 12.46 9.97
CA ASP A 61 11.19 13.43 10.87
C ASP A 61 9.82 12.95 11.40
N SER A 62 9.76 11.68 11.82
CA SER A 62 8.54 10.98 12.26
C SER A 62 7.42 10.89 11.21
N ARG A 63 7.74 11.07 9.93
CA ARG A 63 6.81 11.00 8.81
C ARG A 63 7.21 9.92 7.82
N VAL A 64 6.21 9.23 7.28
CA VAL A 64 6.40 8.12 6.34
C VAL A 64 6.27 8.64 4.90
N TYR A 65 7.27 8.31 4.09
CA TYR A 65 7.37 8.68 2.69
C TYR A 65 7.49 7.42 1.84
N LEU A 66 6.90 7.48 0.65
CA LEU A 66 7.17 6.53 -0.41
C LEU A 66 8.21 7.17 -1.34
N ALA A 67 9.31 6.48 -1.61
CA ALA A 67 10.33 6.92 -2.56
C ALA A 67 10.46 5.89 -3.68
N SER A 68 10.71 6.35 -4.90
CA SER A 68 11.08 5.46 -6.02
C SER A 68 12.59 5.53 -6.23
N VAL A 69 13.19 4.39 -6.52
CA VAL A 69 14.61 4.32 -6.88
C VAL A 69 14.75 3.72 -8.26
N ASN A 70 15.31 4.48 -9.19
CA ASN A 70 15.62 3.91 -10.49
C ASN A 70 17.00 3.24 -10.45
N LEU A 71 17.00 1.91 -10.34
CA LEU A 71 18.22 1.09 -10.34
C LEU A 71 18.69 0.69 -11.75
N HIS A 72 17.98 1.12 -12.80
CA HIS A 72 18.22 0.66 -14.17
C HIS A 72 19.55 1.18 -14.79
N GLY A 73 20.31 1.99 -14.04
CA GLY A 73 21.54 2.66 -14.49
C GLY A 73 22.83 1.83 -14.42
N VAL A 74 22.84 0.64 -13.83
CA VAL A 74 24.10 -0.13 -13.60
C VAL A 74 24.79 -0.55 -14.91
N HIS A 75 24.07 -0.62 -16.04
CA HIS A 75 24.64 -1.09 -17.30
C HIS A 75 24.95 0.03 -18.33
N ASN A 76 24.47 1.27 -18.12
CA ASN A 76 24.42 2.31 -19.17
C ASN A 76 25.01 3.69 -18.78
N ASN A 77 25.79 3.82 -17.70
CA ASN A 77 26.36 5.10 -17.24
C ASN A 77 25.31 6.20 -16.94
N VAL A 78 24.05 5.83 -16.68
CA VAL A 78 23.01 6.77 -16.23
C VAL A 78 23.05 6.82 -14.72
N ALA A 79 23.16 8.02 -14.14
CA ALA A 79 23.20 8.22 -12.70
C ALA A 79 21.96 7.59 -12.03
N GLN A 80 22.19 6.86 -10.94
CA GLN A 80 21.12 6.36 -10.08
C GLN A 80 20.27 7.55 -9.62
N SER A 81 18.97 7.52 -9.90
CA SER A 81 18.05 8.57 -9.45
C SER A 81 17.24 8.12 -8.24
N PHE A 82 17.20 8.99 -7.23
CA PHE A 82 16.35 8.88 -6.06
C PHE A 82 15.28 9.96 -6.17
N GLU A 83 14.02 9.56 -6.26
CA GLU A 83 12.91 10.48 -6.24
C GLU A 83 12.14 10.30 -4.95
N LEU A 84 12.13 11.35 -4.13
CA LEU A 84 11.27 11.40 -2.96
C LEU A 84 9.83 11.55 -3.44
N GLY A 85 9.08 10.46 -3.38
CA GLY A 85 7.68 10.44 -3.74
C GLY A 85 6.79 11.00 -2.63
N SER A 86 5.52 10.60 -2.68
CA SER A 86 4.48 11.18 -1.85
C SER A 86 4.59 10.80 -0.38
N ARG A 87 4.30 11.76 0.50
CA ARG A 87 4.10 11.52 1.94
C ARG A 87 2.83 10.69 2.15
N LEU A 88 2.91 9.66 2.99
CA LEU A 88 1.75 8.91 3.43
C LEU A 88 1.10 9.65 4.60
N TYR A 89 -0.18 9.97 4.46
CA TYR A 89 -0.95 10.66 5.49
C TYR A 89 -1.40 9.64 6.54
N LEU A 90 -0.75 9.70 7.70
CA LEU A 90 -1.03 8.85 8.85
C LEU A 90 -1.63 9.71 9.97
N LYS A 91 -2.53 9.11 10.75
CA LYS A 91 -3.22 9.83 11.84
C LYS A 91 -2.26 10.18 12.98
N ASP A 92 -1.30 9.31 13.26
CA ASP A 92 -0.29 9.56 14.29
C ASP A 92 0.94 10.29 13.72
N PRO A 93 1.29 11.48 14.25
CA PRO A 93 2.49 12.19 13.87
C PRO A 93 3.79 11.70 14.54
N HIS A 94 3.77 10.72 15.46
CA HIS A 94 4.93 10.27 16.26
C HIS A 94 5.36 8.83 15.98
N ILE A 95 5.56 8.50 14.70
CA ILE A 95 5.98 7.17 14.27
C ILE A 95 7.49 7.00 14.51
N SER A 96 7.89 5.98 15.30
CA SER A 96 9.30 5.59 15.48
C SER A 96 9.80 4.70 14.36
N ASN A 97 9.01 3.69 14.01
CA ASN A 97 9.43 2.62 13.11
C ASN A 97 8.28 2.24 12.18
N VAL A 98 8.65 1.79 10.98
CA VAL A 98 7.72 1.26 9.97
C VAL A 98 8.30 -0.04 9.42
N PHE A 99 7.46 -1.07 9.37
CA PHE A 99 7.79 -2.35 8.73
C PHE A 99 6.76 -2.65 7.65
N HIS A 100 7.17 -3.33 6.57
CA HIS A 100 6.27 -3.74 5.50
C HIS A 100 6.05 -5.26 5.56
N CYS A 101 4.80 -5.69 5.35
CA CYS A 101 4.39 -7.10 5.35
C CYS A 101 3.32 -7.29 4.26
N ASP A 102 3.66 -7.91 3.12
CA ASP A 102 2.71 -8.25 2.04
C ASP A 102 1.77 -7.11 1.62
N GLY A 103 2.30 -5.89 1.51
CA GLY A 103 1.54 -4.69 1.13
C GLY A 103 0.82 -3.98 2.29
N LEU A 104 0.91 -4.51 3.51
CA LEU A 104 0.51 -3.82 4.74
C LEU A 104 1.72 -3.17 5.41
N LEU A 105 1.48 -2.10 6.16
CA LEU A 105 2.48 -1.39 6.95
C LEU A 105 2.21 -1.57 8.43
N LEU A 106 3.18 -2.05 9.18
CA LEU A 106 3.17 -2.02 10.64
C LEU A 106 3.84 -0.72 11.09
N LEU A 107 3.08 0.11 11.79
CA LEU A 107 3.48 1.40 12.34
C LEU A 107 3.68 1.27 13.85
N CYS A 108 4.82 1.74 14.35
CA CYS A 108 5.09 1.81 15.77
C CYS A 108 5.06 3.27 16.23
N SER A 109 4.27 3.57 17.26
CA SER A 109 4.22 4.90 17.88
C SER A 109 5.10 4.95 19.12
N ILE A 110 5.94 5.98 19.22
CA ILE A 110 6.75 6.23 20.44
C ILE A 110 5.85 6.66 21.59
N LYS A 111 4.92 7.58 21.31
CA LYS A 111 4.18 8.30 22.33
C LYS A 111 3.15 7.42 23.03
N GLU A 112 2.42 6.64 22.23
CA GLU A 112 1.34 5.80 22.72
C GLU A 112 1.79 4.37 23.03
N ASN A 113 3.05 4.02 22.72
CA ASN A 113 3.59 2.65 22.76
C ASN A 113 2.67 1.65 22.03
N THR A 114 2.07 2.10 20.92
CA THR A 114 1.08 1.36 20.15
C THR A 114 1.69 0.79 18.88
N LEU A 115 1.13 -0.35 18.48
CA LEU A 115 1.38 -0.99 17.19
C LEU A 115 0.10 -0.90 16.37
N GLU A 116 0.20 -0.39 15.14
CA GLU A 116 -0.94 -0.26 14.23
C GLU A 116 -0.59 -0.89 12.88
N VAL A 117 -1.45 -1.78 12.37
CA VAL A 117 -1.36 -2.25 10.99
C VAL A 117 -2.20 -1.32 10.13
N TRP A 118 -1.56 -0.71 9.14
CA TRP A 118 -2.19 0.14 8.16
C TRP A 118 -2.16 -0.50 6.77
N ASN A 119 -3.27 -0.42 6.05
CA ASN A 119 -3.38 -0.81 4.65
C ASN A 119 -3.40 0.46 3.78
N PRO A 120 -2.31 0.78 3.06
CA PRO A 120 -2.25 1.98 2.21
C PRO A 120 -3.30 1.98 1.08
N CYS A 121 -3.72 0.79 0.61
CA CYS A 121 -4.67 0.66 -0.48
C CYS A 121 -6.11 0.88 -0.02
N SER A 122 -6.51 0.35 1.15
CA SER A 122 -7.87 0.56 1.67
C SER A 122 -8.00 1.82 2.52
N GLY A 123 -6.89 2.32 3.06
CA GLY A 123 -6.84 3.40 4.07
C GLY A 123 -7.21 2.93 5.47
N GLU A 124 -7.52 1.64 5.65
CA GLU A 124 -7.91 1.08 6.94
C GLU A 124 -6.70 0.88 7.84
N ALA A 125 -6.90 1.12 9.13
CA ALA A 125 -5.88 0.99 10.14
C ALA A 125 -6.44 0.22 11.34
N LYS A 126 -5.65 -0.69 11.90
CA LYS A 126 -6.06 -1.57 13.01
C LYS A 126 -4.99 -1.61 14.07
N LEU A 127 -5.37 -1.22 15.28
CA LEU A 127 -4.52 -1.35 16.46
C LEU A 127 -4.27 -2.83 16.80
N ILE A 128 -3.01 -3.18 16.98
CA ILE A 128 -2.59 -4.47 17.55
C ILE A 128 -2.45 -4.29 19.06
N LYS A 129 -3.17 -5.13 19.80
CA LYS A 129 -2.93 -5.29 21.24
C LYS A 129 -1.71 -6.20 21.44
N PRO A 130 -0.65 -5.75 22.14
CA PRO A 130 0.45 -6.63 22.51
C PRO A 130 -0.07 -7.84 23.29
N ARG A 131 0.43 -9.04 22.98
CA ARG A 131 0.10 -10.26 23.75
C ARG A 131 0.71 -10.24 25.15
N HIS A 132 1.88 -9.62 25.25
CA HIS A 132 2.55 -9.31 26.51
C HIS A 132 2.94 -7.84 26.47
N SER A 133 2.56 -7.09 27.50
CA SER A 133 3.07 -5.74 27.70
C SER A 133 4.55 -5.86 28.06
N TYR A 134 5.44 -5.41 27.19
CA TYR A 134 6.84 -5.20 27.56
C TYR A 134 6.91 -3.94 28.42
N TYR A 135 6.51 -4.06 29.68
CA TYR A 135 6.92 -3.10 30.70
C TYR A 135 8.37 -3.43 31.05
N LYS A 136 9.25 -2.47 30.85
CA LYS A 136 10.51 -2.35 31.58
C LYS A 136 10.43 -1.10 32.43
#